data_AF-A0A7C3WQP0-F1
#
_entry.id   AF-A0A7C3WQP0-F1
#
_cell.length_a   1.000
_cell.length_b   1.000
_cell.length_c   1.000
_cell.angle_alpha   90.00
_cell.angle_beta   90.00
_cell.angle_gamma   90.00
#
_symmetry.space_group_name_H-M   'P 1'
#
loop_
_entity.id
_entity.type
_entity.pdbx_description
1 polymer ?
#
loop_
_entity_poly.entity_id
_entity_poly.type
_entity_poly.pdbx_seq_one_letter_code
_entity_poly.pdbx_strand_id
1 'polypeptide(L)'
;MTTAAEKVPLRIPFDAVFGKPNPPPKRKRRWRRWVAALLVGLGIFLWLLPTIVAHSFLLNWIVGYAAADFQGKIHVGGASLGWLSPVLLRRIEVEDGQGEPLASIGQLQTERTLWKLLWNQQELGRLVLQEATLHIALRPDGSNWEDALARYLALSEPNAAWGQMELLANDAVVLLSDNRSGRRWRLENLQGSLVIPAAPTQPWQLVCTGQVLPSSSEPPASKPDSEPPASKQGSSGTPAGRTGASQPAADFSQEAGQFQFELCWGGVPPEAVAPSAGPNVGGGFFVIRGKQVPLGLAEAILMRWEPLLHLEGRGSGWFAYGWGGWAGQVASGWATPPTALSG
;
A
#
# COMPACT_ATOMS: atom_id res chain seq x y z
N MET A 1 34.30 29.03 -117.85
CA MET A 1 33.03 29.37 -117.17
C MET A 1 32.88 28.41 -116.01
N THR A 2 32.84 28.98 -114.81
CA THR A 2 33.14 28.36 -113.52
C THR A 2 31.82 27.96 -112.86
N THR A 3 31.58 26.66 -112.68
CA THR A 3 30.40 26.17 -111.95
C THR A 3 30.74 26.09 -110.47
N ALA A 4 30.07 26.92 -109.67
CA ALA A 4 30.25 27.01 -108.22
C ALA A 4 29.69 25.76 -107.54
N ALA A 5 30.56 25.07 -106.77
CA ALA A 5 30.17 23.96 -105.92
C ALA A 5 29.49 24.48 -104.65
N GLU A 6 28.18 24.26 -104.57
CA GLU A 6 27.34 24.60 -103.43
C GLU A 6 27.62 23.63 -102.27
N LYS A 7 28.20 24.17 -101.20
CA LYS A 7 28.64 23.43 -100.01
C LYS A 7 27.46 23.27 -99.06
N VAL A 8 26.75 22.15 -99.16
CA VAL A 8 25.66 21.77 -98.26
C VAL A 8 26.23 21.51 -96.85
N PRO A 9 25.81 22.26 -95.81
CA PRO A 9 26.27 22.02 -94.45
C PRO A 9 25.60 20.76 -93.88
N LEU A 10 26.43 19.77 -93.55
CA LEU A 10 26.02 18.53 -92.91
C LEU A 10 25.57 18.83 -91.46
N ARG A 11 24.27 19.12 -91.27
CA ARG A 11 23.64 19.22 -89.94
C ARG A 11 23.45 17.82 -89.38
N ILE A 12 24.39 17.36 -88.56
CA ILE A 12 24.22 16.17 -87.73
C ILE A 12 23.24 16.56 -86.60
N PRO A 13 22.07 15.91 -86.47
CA PRO A 13 21.16 16.17 -85.36
C PRO A 13 21.83 15.76 -84.05
N PHE A 14 22.07 16.74 -83.17
CA PHE A 14 22.77 16.56 -81.89
C PHE A 14 22.08 15.53 -80.97
N ASP A 15 20.79 15.30 -81.18
CA ASP A 15 19.94 14.38 -80.41
C ASP A 15 20.30 12.89 -80.62
N ALA A 16 21.06 12.56 -81.66
CA ALA A 16 21.48 11.18 -81.94
C ALA A 16 22.73 10.75 -81.15
N VAL A 17 23.52 11.70 -80.63
CA VAL A 17 24.79 11.42 -79.94
C VAL A 17 24.59 11.27 -78.43
N PHE A 18 23.59 11.96 -77.86
CA PHE A 18 23.28 11.90 -76.43
C PHE A 18 22.02 11.05 -76.22
N GLY A 19 22.22 9.73 -76.10
CA GLY A 19 21.16 8.80 -75.75
C GLY A 19 20.31 9.33 -74.59
N LYS A 20 18.99 9.30 -74.75
CA LYS A 20 18.03 9.82 -73.77
C LYS A 20 18.43 9.36 -72.36
N PRO A 21 18.64 10.27 -71.39
CA PRO A 21 19.03 9.87 -70.05
C PRO A 21 17.98 8.90 -69.51
N ASN A 22 18.43 7.68 -69.16
CA ASN A 22 17.55 6.67 -68.59
C ASN A 22 16.80 7.28 -67.40
N PRO A 23 15.46 7.17 -67.35
CA PRO A 23 14.69 7.78 -66.27
C PRO A 23 15.20 7.21 -64.93
N PRO A 24 15.47 8.06 -63.93
CA PRO A 24 16.05 7.62 -62.67
C PRO A 24 15.18 6.51 -62.06
N PRO A 25 15.79 5.42 -61.56
CA PRO A 25 15.04 4.28 -61.06
C PRO A 25 14.08 4.75 -59.95
N LYS A 26 12.79 4.46 -60.12
CA LYS A 26 11.72 4.87 -59.20
C LYS A 26 11.86 4.16 -57.84
N ARG A 27 12.77 4.63 -56.97
CA ARG A 27 13.08 4.05 -55.64
C ARG A 27 11.98 4.28 -54.58
N LYS A 28 10.88 4.97 -54.90
CA LYS A 28 9.87 5.41 -53.91
C LYS A 28 9.01 4.27 -53.31
N ARG A 29 8.92 3.09 -53.93
CA ARG A 29 8.01 2.01 -53.44
C ARG A 29 8.60 1.16 -52.31
N ARG A 30 9.93 0.99 -52.24
CA ARG A 30 10.57 0.17 -51.19
C ARG A 30 10.64 0.89 -49.84
N TRP A 31 10.95 2.19 -49.82
CA TRP A 31 11.04 2.95 -48.56
C TRP A 31 9.71 3.04 -47.82
N ARG A 32 8.59 3.22 -48.53
CA ARG A 32 7.24 3.20 -47.93
C ARG A 32 6.93 1.89 -47.19
N ARG A 33 7.41 0.75 -47.70
CA ARG A 33 7.22 -0.56 -47.03
C ARG A 33 8.01 -0.64 -45.72
N TRP A 34 9.23 -0.09 -45.69
CA TRP A 34 10.03 -0.04 -44.47
C TRP A 34 9.44 0.89 -43.41
N VAL A 35 8.94 2.07 -43.81
CA VAL A 35 8.26 2.98 -42.87
C VAL A 35 6.98 2.33 -42.32
N ALA A 36 6.18 1.69 -43.18
CA ALA A 36 5.00 0.96 -42.73
C ALA A 36 5.36 -0.18 -41.77
N ALA A 37 6.39 -0.98 -42.09
CA ALA A 37 6.86 -2.05 -41.23
C ALA A 37 7.38 -1.53 -39.88
N LEU A 38 8.10 -0.40 -39.87
CA LEU A 38 8.59 0.24 -38.64
C LEU A 38 7.42 0.73 -37.78
N LEU A 39 6.41 1.38 -38.37
CA LEU A 39 5.24 1.86 -37.64
C LEU A 39 4.41 0.71 -37.08
N VAL A 40 4.23 -0.37 -37.85
CA VAL A 40 3.56 -1.59 -37.37
C VAL A 40 4.36 -2.23 -36.24
N GLY A 41 5.68 -2.33 -36.38
CA GLY A 41 6.56 -2.86 -35.34
C GLY A 41 6.51 -2.02 -34.05
N LEU A 42 6.54 -0.69 -34.16
CA LEU A 42 6.39 0.21 -33.02
C LEU A 42 5.01 0.09 -32.37
N GLY A 43 3.95 -0.04 -33.17
CA GLY A 43 2.59 -0.26 -32.66
C GLY A 43 2.47 -1.55 -31.84
N ILE A 44 3.03 -2.65 -32.34
CA ILE A 44 3.07 -3.94 -31.61
C ILE A 44 3.91 -3.81 -30.34
N PHE A 45 5.05 -3.12 -30.41
CA PHE A 45 5.90 -2.89 -29.25
C PHE A 45 5.19 -2.11 -28.14
N LEU A 46 4.52 -1.00 -28.49
CA LEU A 46 3.73 -0.21 -27.55
C LEU A 46 2.53 -1.01 -27.00
N TRP A 47 1.93 -1.87 -27.82
CA TRP A 47 0.86 -2.76 -27.37
C TRP A 47 1.34 -3.78 -26.32
N LEU A 48 2.54 -4.33 -26.49
CA LEU A 48 3.15 -5.30 -25.57
C LEU A 48 3.87 -4.66 -24.37
N LEU A 49 4.03 -3.35 -24.36
CA LEU A 49 4.79 -2.62 -23.34
C LEU A 49 4.33 -2.93 -21.90
N PRO A 50 3.02 -2.96 -21.55
CA PRO A 50 2.59 -3.30 -20.19
C PRO A 50 3.04 -4.69 -19.74
N THR A 51 2.96 -5.68 -20.63
CA THR A 51 3.37 -7.06 -20.34
C THR A 51 4.87 -7.16 -20.08
N ILE A 52 5.68 -6.41 -20.84
CA ILE A 52 7.14 -6.33 -20.66
C ILE A 52 7.46 -5.70 -19.31
N VAL A 53 6.82 -4.56 -18.97
CA VAL A 53 7.05 -3.87 -17.69
C VAL A 53 6.69 -4.78 -16.52
N ALA A 54 5.55 -5.48 -16.60
CA ALA A 54 5.00 -6.31 -15.53
C ALA A 54 5.92 -7.45 -15.05
N HIS A 55 6.79 -7.96 -15.92
CA HIS A 55 7.72 -9.06 -15.62
C HIS A 55 9.17 -8.59 -15.43
N SER A 56 9.42 -7.28 -15.49
CA SER A 56 10.78 -6.75 -15.55
C SER A 56 11.18 -6.03 -14.26
N PHE A 57 12.49 -5.96 -14.02
CA PHE A 57 13.10 -5.12 -12.98
C PHE A 57 12.67 -3.64 -13.07
N LEU A 58 12.16 -3.18 -14.23
CA LEU A 58 11.71 -1.82 -14.43
C LEU A 58 10.51 -1.47 -13.54
N LEU A 59 9.64 -2.44 -13.21
CA LEU A 59 8.53 -2.22 -12.29
C LEU A 59 9.04 -1.74 -10.92
N ASN A 60 10.00 -2.46 -10.34
CA ASN A 60 10.58 -2.10 -9.03
C ASN A 60 11.28 -0.74 -9.08
N TRP A 61 11.89 -0.38 -10.22
CA TRP A 61 12.47 0.94 -10.40
C TRP A 61 11.41 2.06 -10.43
N ILE A 62 10.30 1.86 -11.15
CA ILE A 62 9.18 2.82 -11.19
C ILE A 62 8.54 2.97 -9.80
N VAL A 63 8.31 1.85 -9.11
CA VAL A 63 7.76 1.85 -7.74
C VAL A 63 8.70 2.57 -6.79
N GLY A 64 10.01 2.30 -6.86
CA GLY A 64 11.01 3.01 -6.07
C GLY A 64 11.06 4.51 -6.35
N TYR A 65 10.84 4.93 -7.61
CA TYR A 65 10.74 6.33 -7.97
C TYR A 65 9.46 6.99 -7.43
N ALA A 66 8.31 6.31 -7.55
CA ALA A 66 7.04 6.80 -7.01
C ALA A 66 7.04 6.88 -5.47
N ALA A 67 7.80 5.99 -4.83
CA ALA A 67 8.00 5.93 -3.38
C ALA A 67 9.28 6.64 -2.93
N ALA A 68 9.83 7.58 -3.71
CA ALA A 68 11.08 8.27 -3.35
C ALA A 68 10.99 9.07 -2.03
N ASP A 69 9.78 9.49 -1.65
CA ASP A 69 9.51 10.15 -0.37
C ASP A 69 9.24 9.17 0.78
N PHE A 70 9.05 7.89 0.48
CA PHE A 70 8.92 6.85 1.50
C PHE A 70 10.31 6.49 2.06
N GLN A 71 10.46 6.51 3.38
CA GLN A 71 11.73 6.12 4.02
C GLN A 71 11.82 4.60 4.17
N GLY A 72 12.01 3.91 3.05
CA GLY A 72 12.08 2.45 3.04
C GLY A 72 12.29 1.88 1.64
N LYS A 73 12.07 0.58 1.51
CA LYS A 73 12.13 -0.13 0.23
C LYS A 73 10.81 -0.83 -0.03
N ILE A 74 10.35 -0.77 -1.27
CA ILE A 74 9.17 -1.50 -1.71
C ILE A 74 9.62 -2.49 -2.78
N HIS A 75 9.40 -3.77 -2.52
CA HIS A 75 9.66 -4.85 -3.45
C HIS A 75 8.33 -5.40 -3.98
N VAL A 76 8.23 -5.57 -5.29
CA VAL A 76 7.06 -6.20 -5.91
C VAL A 76 7.50 -7.47 -6.62
N GLY A 77 7.04 -8.62 -6.10
CA GLY A 77 7.41 -9.93 -6.62
C GLY A 77 6.76 -10.29 -7.95
N GLY A 78 5.72 -9.57 -8.38
CA GLY A 78 5.16 -9.69 -9.72
C GLY A 78 3.99 -8.74 -9.96
N ALA A 79 3.75 -8.42 -11.23
CA ALA A 79 2.59 -7.65 -11.65
C ALA A 79 1.90 -8.28 -12.86
N SER A 80 0.64 -7.94 -13.05
CA SER A 80 -0.13 -8.15 -14.26
C SER A 80 -0.67 -6.79 -14.68
N LEU A 81 -0.09 -6.23 -15.73
CA LEU A 81 -0.47 -4.95 -16.32
C LEU A 81 -1.03 -5.21 -17.71
N GLY A 82 -2.28 -4.84 -17.94
CA GLY A 82 -2.90 -4.89 -19.27
C GLY A 82 -3.57 -3.56 -19.59
N TRP A 83 -3.54 -3.16 -20.87
CA TRP A 83 -4.23 -1.94 -21.31
C TRP A 83 -5.73 -1.96 -20.98
N LEU A 84 -6.35 -3.13 -21.14
CA LEU A 84 -7.78 -3.38 -20.93
C LEU A 84 -8.06 -4.29 -19.73
N SER A 85 -7.05 -4.61 -18.93
CA SER A 85 -7.18 -5.47 -17.76
C SER A 85 -6.93 -4.68 -16.48
N PRO A 86 -7.60 -5.03 -15.37
CA PRO A 86 -7.27 -4.53 -14.03
C PRO A 86 -5.77 -4.66 -13.73
N VAL A 87 -5.18 -3.68 -13.04
CA VAL A 87 -3.81 -3.79 -12.54
C VAL A 87 -3.81 -4.70 -11.32
N LEU A 88 -2.94 -5.69 -11.33
CA LEU A 88 -2.81 -6.64 -10.23
C LEU A 88 -1.34 -6.80 -9.86
N LEU A 89 -1.00 -6.46 -8.63
CA LEU A 89 0.33 -6.63 -8.05
C LEU A 89 0.29 -7.80 -7.08
N ARG A 90 1.38 -8.57 -7.02
CA ARG A 90 1.51 -9.77 -6.17
C ARG A 90 2.81 -9.68 -5.37
N ARG A 91 2.77 -10.18 -4.14
CA ARG A 91 3.92 -10.25 -3.22
C ARG A 91 4.59 -8.90 -3.09
N ILE A 92 3.85 -7.93 -2.56
CA ILE A 92 4.39 -6.60 -2.25
C ILE A 92 4.99 -6.69 -0.85
N GLU A 93 6.28 -6.46 -0.74
CA GLU A 93 6.99 -6.41 0.53
C GLU A 93 7.47 -4.97 0.73
N VAL A 94 7.15 -4.41 1.89
CA VAL A 94 7.53 -3.06 2.28
C VAL A 94 8.43 -3.19 3.48
N GLU A 95 9.65 -2.69 3.34
CA GLU A 95 10.66 -2.62 4.40
C GLU A 95 10.87 -1.16 4.78
N ASP A 96 11.19 -0.91 6.04
CA ASP A 96 11.61 0.42 6.49
C ASP A 96 13.06 0.75 6.07
N GLY A 97 13.53 1.94 6.46
CA GLY A 97 14.92 2.36 6.22
C GLY A 97 15.97 1.50 6.92
N GLN A 98 15.59 0.67 7.89
CA GLN A 98 16.46 -0.26 8.63
C GLN A 98 16.44 -1.67 8.01
N GLY A 99 15.54 -1.95 7.06
CA GLY A 99 15.36 -3.26 6.44
C GLY A 99 14.41 -4.17 7.22
N GLU A 100 13.68 -3.64 8.22
CA GLU A 100 12.67 -4.39 8.95
C GLU A 100 11.35 -4.40 8.16
N PRO A 101 10.61 -5.52 8.14
CA PRO A 101 9.35 -5.60 7.42
C PRO A 101 8.29 -4.69 8.05
N LEU A 102 7.74 -3.78 7.27
CA LEU A 102 6.60 -2.92 7.62
C LEU A 102 5.28 -3.53 7.17
N ALA A 103 5.23 -4.01 5.93
CA ALA A 103 4.04 -4.63 5.37
C ALA A 103 4.40 -5.74 4.37
N SER A 104 3.59 -6.78 4.33
CA SER A 104 3.57 -7.77 3.27
C SER A 104 2.14 -7.85 2.74
N ILE A 105 1.95 -7.71 1.43
CA ILE A 105 0.64 -7.77 0.79
C ILE A 105 0.71 -8.88 -0.25
N GLY A 106 -0.08 -9.94 -0.05
CA GLY A 106 -0.15 -11.07 -0.98
C GLY A 106 -0.60 -10.64 -2.37
N GLN A 107 -1.71 -9.88 -2.44
CA GLN A 107 -2.23 -9.35 -3.69
C GLN A 107 -2.88 -7.97 -3.53
N LEU A 108 -2.57 -7.06 -4.43
CA LEU A 108 -3.24 -5.76 -4.57
C LEU A 108 -3.87 -5.68 -5.96
N GLN A 109 -5.17 -5.45 -6.03
CA GLN A 109 -5.90 -5.32 -7.28
C GLN A 109 -6.55 -3.94 -7.38
N THR A 110 -6.42 -3.29 -8.54
CA THR A 110 -7.13 -2.05 -8.86
C THR A 110 -8.36 -2.36 -9.70
N GLU A 111 -9.46 -1.64 -9.54
CA GLU A 111 -10.63 -1.79 -10.40
C GLU A 111 -10.39 -1.21 -11.81
N ARG A 112 -9.57 -0.16 -11.90
CA ARG A 112 -9.28 0.53 -13.16
C ARG A 112 -8.19 -0.18 -13.97
N THR A 113 -8.28 -0.05 -15.30
CA THR A 113 -7.26 -0.57 -16.22
C THR A 113 -6.10 0.42 -16.35
N LEU A 114 -4.94 -0.05 -16.82
CA LEU A 114 -3.76 0.81 -17.00
C LEU A 114 -4.04 2.00 -17.93
N TRP A 115 -4.82 1.80 -18.98
CA TRP A 115 -5.21 2.88 -19.90
C TRP A 115 -5.99 3.99 -19.18
N LYS A 116 -6.94 3.61 -18.30
CA LYS A 116 -7.73 4.57 -17.54
C LYS A 116 -6.86 5.32 -16.51
N LEU A 117 -5.96 4.62 -15.82
CA LEU A 117 -5.04 5.24 -14.86
C LEU A 117 -4.09 6.23 -15.53
N LEU A 118 -3.61 5.92 -16.74
CA LEU A 118 -2.72 6.83 -17.48
C LEU A 118 -3.44 8.13 -17.90
N TRP A 119 -4.72 8.03 -18.26
CA TRP A 119 -5.52 9.18 -18.73
C TRP A 119 -6.19 9.96 -17.60
N ASN A 120 -6.48 9.31 -16.47
CA ASN A 120 -7.07 9.91 -15.28
C ASN A 120 -6.35 9.41 -14.03
N GLN A 121 -5.27 10.10 -13.66
CA GLN A 121 -4.43 9.74 -12.52
C GLN A 121 -5.06 10.10 -11.17
N GLN A 122 -6.10 10.94 -11.17
CA GLN A 122 -6.77 11.36 -9.94
C GLN A 122 -7.79 10.31 -9.47
N GLU A 123 -8.42 9.58 -10.39
CA GLU A 123 -9.40 8.54 -10.06
C GLU A 123 -8.75 7.15 -10.01
N LEU A 124 -8.12 6.82 -8.88
CA LEU A 124 -7.64 5.46 -8.62
C LEU A 124 -8.78 4.44 -8.53
N GLY A 125 -9.97 4.89 -8.11
CA GLY A 125 -11.16 4.04 -7.96
C GLY A 125 -11.01 3.12 -6.75
N ARG A 126 -11.51 1.88 -6.89
CA ARG A 126 -11.43 0.87 -5.83
C ARG A 126 -10.11 0.08 -5.91
N LEU A 127 -9.44 -0.03 -4.77
CA LEU A 127 -8.25 -0.83 -4.51
C LEU A 127 -8.63 -1.96 -3.56
N VAL A 128 -8.28 -3.20 -3.88
CA VAL A 128 -8.56 -4.38 -3.05
C VAL A 128 -7.24 -5.01 -2.64
N LEU A 129 -6.97 -4.99 -1.34
CA LEU A 129 -5.86 -5.68 -0.67
C LEU A 129 -6.35 -7.05 -0.22
N GLN A 130 -5.59 -8.09 -0.54
CA GLN A 130 -5.82 -9.45 -0.06
C GLN A 130 -4.56 -9.95 0.65
N GLU A 131 -4.76 -10.64 1.78
CA GLU A 131 -3.69 -11.26 2.57
C GLU A 131 -2.62 -10.23 2.99
N ALA A 132 -3.06 -9.07 3.49
CA ALA A 132 -2.16 -8.01 3.92
C ALA A 132 -1.71 -8.21 5.39
N THR A 133 -0.43 -8.37 5.64
CA THR A 133 0.18 -8.40 6.96
C THR A 133 0.88 -7.07 7.25
N LEU A 134 0.47 -6.36 8.29
CA LEU A 134 1.04 -5.07 8.70
C LEU A 134 1.78 -5.26 10.02
N HIS A 135 3.01 -4.76 10.10
CA HIS A 135 3.85 -4.78 11.30
C HIS A 135 3.92 -3.38 11.87
N ILE A 136 3.33 -3.18 13.04
CA ILE A 136 3.31 -1.89 13.73
C ILE A 136 4.10 -2.04 15.03
N ALA A 137 5.22 -1.32 15.11
CA ALA A 137 6.03 -1.22 16.32
C ALA A 137 5.83 0.15 16.95
N LEU A 138 5.13 0.18 18.09
CA LEU A 138 4.92 1.36 18.90
C LEU A 138 6.13 1.61 19.78
N ARG A 139 6.57 2.87 19.83
CA ARG A 139 7.69 3.36 20.62
C ARG A 139 7.27 4.62 21.39
N PRO A 140 8.05 5.05 22.41
CA PRO A 140 7.76 6.28 23.14
C PRO A 140 7.76 7.55 22.27
N ASP A 141 8.51 7.53 21.16
CA ASP A 141 8.72 8.66 20.26
C ASP A 141 7.86 8.61 18.99
N GLY A 142 7.06 7.55 18.79
CA GLY A 142 6.22 7.38 17.60
C GLY A 142 6.02 5.91 17.22
N SER A 143 5.94 5.63 15.93
CA SER A 143 5.87 4.28 15.39
C SER A 143 6.75 4.11 14.16
N ASN A 144 7.12 2.87 13.85
CA ASN A 144 7.87 2.55 12.61
C ASN A 144 7.16 3.07 11.34
N TRP A 145 5.83 3.06 11.30
CA TRP A 145 5.05 3.62 10.20
C TRP A 145 5.13 5.14 10.11
N GLU A 146 5.18 5.84 11.24
CA GLU A 146 5.36 7.29 11.26
C GLU A 146 6.71 7.70 10.72
N ASP A 147 7.78 6.98 11.07
CA ASP A 147 9.11 7.25 10.51
C ASP A 147 9.10 7.05 9.00
N ALA A 148 8.52 5.94 8.54
CA ALA A 148 8.43 5.58 7.13
C ALA A 148 7.64 6.61 6.31
N LEU A 149 6.59 7.20 6.91
CA LEU A 149 5.72 8.19 6.29
C LEU A 149 6.06 9.65 6.63
N ALA A 150 7.10 9.91 7.43
CA ALA A 150 7.38 11.23 7.99
C ALA A 150 7.48 12.34 6.92
N ARG A 151 8.04 12.02 5.75
CA ARG A 151 8.13 12.99 4.64
C ARG A 151 6.77 13.33 4.02
N TYR A 152 5.90 12.35 3.82
CA TYR A 152 4.54 12.58 3.33
C TYR A 152 3.72 13.38 4.34
N LEU A 153 3.86 13.07 5.63
CA LEU A 153 3.21 13.81 6.70
C LEU A 153 3.70 15.26 6.79
N ALA A 154 5.00 15.51 6.55
CA ALA A 154 5.58 16.85 6.56
C ALA A 154 5.19 17.70 5.34
N LEU A 155 5.00 17.08 4.16
CA LEU A 155 4.68 17.76 2.90
C LEU A 155 3.19 18.04 2.70
N SER A 156 2.33 17.56 3.62
CA SER A 156 0.88 17.68 3.50
C SER A 156 0.43 19.13 3.70
N GLU A 157 0.53 19.93 2.64
CA GLU A 157 -0.33 21.10 2.51
C GLU A 157 -1.78 20.57 2.41
N PRO A 158 -2.71 21.05 3.26
CA PRO A 158 -4.04 20.47 3.45
C PRO A 158 -4.98 20.56 2.24
N ASN A 159 -4.49 20.95 1.06
CA ASN A 159 -5.30 21.27 -0.11
C ASN A 159 -4.88 20.54 -1.41
N ALA A 160 -3.99 19.55 -1.33
CA ALA A 160 -3.78 18.67 -2.47
C ALA A 160 -5.04 17.80 -2.65
N ALA A 161 -5.88 18.15 -3.64
CA ALA A 161 -7.09 17.40 -3.97
C ALA A 161 -6.70 15.99 -4.43
N TRP A 162 -6.71 15.04 -3.50
CA TRP A 162 -6.65 13.62 -3.82
C TRP A 162 -7.98 13.27 -4.50
N GLY A 163 -7.94 12.60 -5.64
CA GLY A 163 -9.18 12.15 -6.26
C GLY A 163 -9.81 11.01 -5.44
N GLN A 164 -11.03 10.62 -5.84
CA GLN A 164 -11.78 9.61 -5.11
C GLN A 164 -11.05 8.26 -5.10
N MET A 165 -10.88 7.70 -3.91
CA MET A 165 -10.25 6.40 -3.71
C MET A 165 -11.05 5.60 -2.67
N GLU A 166 -11.28 4.33 -2.95
CA GLU A 166 -11.84 3.36 -2.01
C GLU A 166 -10.83 2.23 -1.84
N LEU A 167 -10.38 1.96 -0.61
CA LEU A 167 -9.45 0.88 -0.30
C LEU A 167 -10.16 -0.16 0.55
N LEU A 168 -10.27 -1.38 0.02
CA LEU A 168 -10.83 -2.53 0.70
C LEU A 168 -9.69 -3.46 1.12
N ALA A 169 -9.66 -3.86 2.39
CA ALA A 169 -8.74 -4.86 2.89
C ALA A 169 -9.53 -6.12 3.27
N ASN A 170 -9.12 -7.26 2.73
CA ASN A 170 -9.70 -8.57 3.03
C ASN A 170 -8.61 -9.48 3.61
N ASP A 171 -8.97 -10.21 4.67
CA ASP A 171 -8.10 -11.18 5.34
C ASP A 171 -6.76 -10.58 5.77
N ALA A 172 -6.79 -9.35 6.27
CA ALA A 172 -5.59 -8.69 6.75
C ALA A 172 -5.23 -9.14 8.17
N VAL A 173 -3.94 -9.07 8.48
CA VAL A 173 -3.35 -9.35 9.79
C VAL A 173 -2.56 -8.12 10.22
N VAL A 174 -2.79 -7.64 11.44
CA VAL A 174 -1.97 -6.58 12.04
C VAL A 174 -1.21 -7.17 13.22
N LEU A 175 0.10 -7.09 13.15
CA LEU A 175 1.03 -7.47 14.21
C LEU A 175 1.45 -6.19 14.92
N LEU A 176 0.85 -5.95 16.09
CA LEU A 176 1.17 -4.80 16.92
C LEU A 176 2.17 -5.22 17.99
N SER A 177 3.27 -4.48 18.11
CA SER A 177 4.25 -4.63 19.17
C SER A 177 4.42 -3.31 19.89
N ASP A 178 4.30 -3.32 21.21
CA ASP A 178 4.59 -2.16 22.04
C ASP A 178 5.94 -2.38 22.73
N ASN A 179 6.95 -1.64 22.28
CA ASN A 179 8.31 -1.76 22.80
C ASN A 179 8.45 -1.21 24.23
N ARG A 180 7.51 -0.38 24.69
CA ARG A 180 7.52 0.17 26.05
C ARG A 180 7.05 -0.86 27.07
N SER A 181 5.95 -1.54 26.80
CA SER A 181 5.39 -2.56 27.70
C SER A 181 5.88 -3.98 27.42
N GLY A 182 6.52 -4.21 26.26
CA GLY A 182 6.91 -5.53 25.78
C GLY A 182 5.73 -6.39 25.33
N ARG A 183 4.52 -5.84 25.27
CA ARG A 183 3.31 -6.56 24.86
C ARG A 183 3.21 -6.65 23.33
N ARG A 184 2.61 -7.73 22.86
CA ARG A 184 2.33 -7.98 21.44
C ARG A 184 0.89 -8.43 21.26
N TRP A 185 0.27 -7.92 20.22
CA TRP A 185 -1.08 -8.28 19.81
C TRP A 185 -1.08 -8.68 18.35
N ARG A 186 -1.92 -9.65 18.03
CA ARG A 186 -2.13 -10.14 16.68
C ARG A 186 -3.60 -10.01 16.35
N LEU A 187 -3.91 -9.13 15.42
CA LEU A 187 -5.26 -8.88 14.97
C LEU A 187 -5.42 -9.64 13.66
N GLU A 188 -6.37 -10.56 13.58
CA GLU A 188 -6.59 -11.44 12.44
C GLU A 188 -7.98 -11.26 11.84
N ASN A 189 -8.15 -11.80 10.63
CA ASN A 189 -9.39 -11.72 9.86
C ASN A 189 -9.88 -10.28 9.73
N LEU A 190 -8.94 -9.36 9.53
CA LEU A 190 -9.27 -7.94 9.40
C LEU A 190 -9.91 -7.69 8.04
N GLN A 191 -11.12 -7.16 8.10
CA GLN A 191 -11.85 -6.66 6.95
C GLN A 191 -12.04 -5.17 7.14
N GLY A 192 -11.72 -4.37 6.13
CA GLY A 192 -11.85 -2.92 6.25
C GLY A 192 -12.14 -2.22 4.95
N SER A 193 -12.74 -1.05 5.04
CA SER A 193 -12.98 -0.13 3.95
C SER A 193 -12.54 1.27 4.36
N LEU A 194 -11.66 1.87 3.57
CA LEU A 194 -11.28 3.27 3.65
C LEU A 194 -11.81 3.99 2.41
N VAL A 195 -12.71 4.95 2.63
CA VAL A 195 -13.28 5.79 1.59
C VAL A 195 -12.71 7.20 1.72
N ILE A 196 -12.00 7.63 0.68
CA ILE A 196 -11.51 9.00 0.51
C ILE A 196 -12.34 9.64 -0.62
N PRO A 197 -13.27 10.54 -0.29
CA PRO A 197 -14.11 11.22 -1.27
C PRO A 197 -13.30 12.25 -2.08
N ALA A 198 -13.74 12.52 -3.32
CA ALA A 198 -13.12 13.56 -4.16
C ALA A 198 -13.38 14.98 -3.65
N ALA A 199 -14.49 15.20 -2.93
CA ALA A 199 -14.84 16.51 -2.40
C ALA A 199 -14.11 16.72 -1.06
N PRO A 200 -13.30 17.78 -0.90
CA PRO A 200 -12.54 18.03 0.33
C PRO A 200 -13.44 18.34 1.55
N THR A 201 -14.73 18.60 1.31
CA THR A 201 -15.73 18.86 2.36
C THR A 201 -16.35 17.59 2.91
N GLN A 202 -16.16 16.44 2.26
CA GLN A 202 -16.70 15.18 2.74
C GLN A 202 -15.66 14.47 3.62
N PRO A 203 -16.10 13.86 4.73
CA PRO A 203 -15.18 13.20 5.62
C PRO A 203 -14.60 11.93 5.00
N TRP A 204 -13.36 11.61 5.35
CA TRP A 204 -12.83 10.28 5.09
C TRP A 204 -13.46 9.31 6.08
N GLN A 205 -13.76 8.10 5.62
CA GLN A 205 -14.37 7.07 6.44
C GLN A 205 -13.51 5.82 6.38
N LEU A 206 -13.00 5.39 7.53
CA LEU A 206 -12.32 4.11 7.68
C LEU A 206 -13.14 3.25 8.63
N VAL A 207 -13.62 2.12 8.15
CA VAL A 207 -14.30 1.11 8.95
C VAL A 207 -13.48 -0.16 8.86
N CYS A 208 -13.14 -0.76 9.99
CA CYS A 208 -12.55 -2.09 10.00
C CYS A 208 -13.12 -2.96 11.11
N THR A 209 -13.18 -4.27 10.85
CA THR A 209 -13.65 -5.29 11.78
C THR A 209 -12.64 -6.41 11.83
N GLY A 210 -12.53 -7.08 12.97
CA GLY A 210 -11.64 -8.23 13.08
C GLY A 210 -11.65 -8.87 14.45
N GLN A 211 -10.70 -9.78 14.64
CA GLN A 211 -10.51 -10.51 15.88
C GLN A 211 -9.17 -10.16 16.49
N VAL A 212 -9.13 -9.88 17.79
CA VAL A 212 -7.87 -9.68 18.53
C VAL A 212 -7.52 -10.98 19.24
N LEU A 213 -6.36 -11.51 18.88
CA LEU A 213 -5.71 -12.57 19.60
C LEU A 213 -4.57 -11.96 20.43
N PRO A 214 -4.51 -12.21 21.74
CA PRO A 214 -3.26 -12.00 22.45
C PRO A 214 -2.20 -12.85 21.74
N SER A 215 -1.01 -12.28 21.51
CA SER A 215 0.11 -13.11 21.08
C SER A 215 0.43 -14.04 22.25
N SER A 216 -0.19 -15.22 22.26
CA SER A 216 0.31 -16.35 23.04
C SER A 216 1.74 -16.50 22.57
N SER A 217 2.67 -16.28 23.50
CA SER A 217 4.11 -16.29 23.29
C SER A 217 4.45 -17.36 22.26
N GLU A 218 4.68 -16.93 21.02
CA GLU A 218 5.24 -17.82 20.01
C GLU A 218 6.50 -18.36 20.66
N PRO A 219 6.59 -19.68 20.92
CA PRO A 219 7.72 -20.23 21.65
C PRO A 219 8.95 -19.76 20.90
N PRO A 220 9.89 -19.05 21.59
CA PRO A 220 10.95 -18.31 20.95
C PRO A 220 11.57 -19.23 19.91
N ALA A 221 11.46 -18.85 18.64
CA ALA A 221 11.86 -19.66 17.50
C ALA A 221 13.13 -20.38 17.90
N SER A 222 13.01 -21.69 18.14
CA SER A 222 14.08 -22.50 18.68
C SER A 222 15.27 -22.23 17.78
N LYS A 223 16.29 -21.54 18.33
CA LYS A 223 17.54 -21.29 17.62
C LYS A 223 17.88 -22.62 16.93
N PRO A 224 18.09 -22.66 15.60
CA PRO A 224 18.49 -23.88 14.95
C PRO A 224 19.76 -24.33 15.67
N ASP A 225 19.65 -25.47 16.38
CA ASP A 225 20.75 -26.11 17.07
C ASP A 225 21.88 -26.19 16.06
N SER A 226 22.85 -25.31 16.24
CA SER A 226 24.08 -25.31 15.50
C SER A 226 24.84 -26.49 16.05
N GLU A 227 24.53 -27.66 15.49
CA GLU A 227 25.22 -28.92 15.67
C GLU A 227 26.71 -28.70 15.38
N PRO A 228 27.60 -28.82 16.37
CA PRO A 228 29.03 -28.90 16.09
C PRO A 228 29.40 -30.37 15.91
N PRO A 229 30.13 -30.76 14.83
CA PRO A 229 30.73 -32.09 14.82
C PRO A 229 31.92 -32.11 15.79
N ALA A 230 31.71 -32.82 16.89
CA ALA A 230 32.68 -33.57 17.71
C ALA A 230 34.17 -33.15 17.71
N SER A 231 34.73 -32.92 18.91
CA SER A 231 35.61 -33.93 19.53
C SER A 231 36.17 -33.54 20.92
N LYS A 232 36.08 -34.52 21.82
CA LYS A 232 36.97 -34.89 22.96
C LYS A 232 36.85 -34.18 24.33
N GLN A 233 36.16 -34.91 25.22
CA GLN A 233 36.65 -35.49 26.49
C GLN A 233 37.37 -34.59 27.50
N GLY A 234 36.75 -34.40 28.67
CA GLY A 234 37.47 -34.19 29.92
C GLY A 234 36.68 -33.51 31.04
N SER A 235 36.54 -34.24 32.16
CA SER A 235 36.37 -33.72 33.53
C SER A 235 34.96 -33.45 34.07
N SER A 236 34.59 -34.34 34.98
CA SER A 236 33.57 -34.27 36.03
C SER A 236 33.65 -32.99 36.87
N GLY A 237 32.51 -32.33 37.05
CA GLY A 237 32.31 -31.28 38.05
C GLY A 237 30.82 -31.03 38.30
N THR A 238 30.29 -31.61 39.37
CA THR A 238 28.96 -31.31 39.91
C THR A 238 28.93 -29.89 40.46
N PRO A 239 27.85 -29.12 40.20
CA PRO A 239 27.26 -28.41 41.33
C PRO A 239 25.74 -28.48 41.42
N ALA A 240 25.33 -28.51 42.69
CA ALA A 240 24.02 -28.44 43.27
C ALA A 240 23.06 -27.40 42.64
N GLY A 241 21.82 -27.87 42.44
CA GLY A 241 20.65 -27.33 43.12
C GLY A 241 20.34 -25.85 42.89
N ARG A 242 19.64 -25.54 41.80
CA ARG A 242 18.89 -24.30 41.66
C ARG A 242 17.42 -24.64 41.46
N THR A 243 16.66 -24.53 42.55
CA THR A 243 15.20 -24.62 42.62
C THR A 243 14.62 -23.55 41.71
N GLY A 244 14.20 -23.95 40.52
CA GLY A 244 13.42 -23.11 39.63
C GLY A 244 12.05 -22.87 40.24
N ALA A 245 11.80 -21.64 40.70
CA ALA A 245 10.46 -21.18 41.01
C ALA A 245 9.65 -21.20 39.70
N SER A 246 8.87 -22.26 39.51
CA SER A 246 7.81 -22.33 38.52
C SER A 246 6.81 -21.23 38.81
N GLN A 247 6.96 -20.12 38.09
CA GLN A 247 6.05 -18.99 38.10
C GLN A 247 4.69 -19.50 37.62
N PRO A 248 3.59 -19.30 38.36
CA PRO A 248 2.30 -19.86 38.00
C PRO A 248 1.87 -19.26 36.66
N ALA A 249 1.83 -20.11 35.62
CA ALA A 249 1.17 -19.77 34.37
C ALA A 249 -0.30 -19.56 34.70
N ALA A 250 -0.71 -18.29 34.79
CA ALA A 250 -2.09 -17.93 34.98
C ALA A 250 -2.87 -18.44 33.76
N ASP A 251 -3.73 -19.41 34.00
CA ASP A 251 -4.58 -20.09 33.02
C ASP A 251 -5.73 -19.14 32.61
N PHE A 252 -5.36 -18.06 31.91
CA PHE A 252 -6.33 -17.20 31.25
C PHE A 252 -6.73 -17.87 29.95
N SER A 253 -7.89 -18.54 29.95
CA SER A 253 -8.54 -18.99 28.71
C SER A 253 -8.67 -17.81 27.76
N GLN A 254 -7.84 -17.81 26.71
CA GLN A 254 -7.70 -16.72 25.76
C GLN A 254 -8.87 -16.74 24.76
N GLU A 255 -10.06 -16.31 25.20
CA GLU A 255 -11.15 -16.07 24.26
C GLU A 255 -10.73 -14.95 23.29
N ALA A 256 -10.92 -15.17 21.99
CA ALA A 256 -10.69 -14.18 20.95
C ALA A 256 -11.73 -13.06 21.05
N GLY A 257 -11.30 -11.80 21.19
CA GLY A 257 -12.20 -10.65 21.23
C GLY A 257 -12.57 -10.21 19.82
N GLN A 258 -13.83 -9.82 19.59
CA GLN A 258 -14.26 -9.21 18.32
C GLN A 258 -14.32 -7.69 18.47
N PHE A 259 -13.83 -6.97 17.46
CA PHE A 259 -13.87 -5.50 17.46
C PHE A 259 -14.30 -4.93 16.11
N GLN A 260 -14.84 -3.72 16.16
CA GLN A 260 -15.19 -2.86 15.04
C GLN A 260 -14.64 -1.47 15.33
N PHE A 261 -13.82 -0.96 14.42
CA PHE A 261 -13.15 0.31 14.51
C PHE A 261 -13.73 1.20 13.41
N GLU A 262 -14.06 2.44 13.77
CA GLU A 262 -14.57 3.46 12.86
C GLU A 262 -13.79 4.75 13.08
N LEU A 263 -13.09 5.22 12.05
CA LEU A 263 -12.37 6.49 12.06
C LEU A 263 -12.98 7.39 10.99
N CYS A 264 -13.37 8.59 11.40
CA CYS A 264 -13.95 9.58 10.51
C CYS A 264 -13.15 10.88 10.61
N TRP A 265 -12.57 11.31 9.49
CA TRP A 265 -11.82 12.57 9.43
C TRP A 265 -12.69 13.64 8.76
N GLY A 266 -12.95 14.78 9.41
CA GLY A 266 -13.66 15.91 8.79
C GLY A 266 -15.20 15.87 8.84
N GLY A 267 -15.79 15.26 9.87
CA GLY A 267 -17.25 15.10 10.00
C GLY A 267 -17.77 15.12 11.44
N VAL A 268 -19.10 15.11 11.60
CA VAL A 268 -19.79 15.00 12.90
C VAL A 268 -20.06 13.52 13.20
N PRO A 269 -19.92 13.05 14.46
CA PRO A 269 -20.24 11.67 14.81
C PRO A 269 -21.70 11.34 14.50
N PRO A 270 -22.02 10.15 13.94
CA PRO A 270 -23.38 9.81 13.52
C PRO A 270 -24.39 9.75 14.68
N GLU A 271 -23.91 9.58 15.91
CA GLU A 271 -24.74 9.44 17.12
C GLU A 271 -24.56 10.59 18.13
N ALA A 272 -23.66 11.55 17.88
CA ALA A 272 -23.52 12.70 18.76
C ALA A 272 -24.71 13.64 18.55
N VAL A 273 -25.52 13.84 19.59
CA VAL A 273 -26.50 14.93 19.66
C VAL A 273 -25.72 16.21 19.38
N ALA A 274 -25.93 16.76 18.18
CA ALA A 274 -25.10 17.83 17.64
C ALA A 274 -25.01 18.98 18.65
N PRO A 275 -23.85 19.24 19.28
CA PRO A 275 -23.64 20.57 19.82
C PRO A 275 -23.71 21.52 18.61
N SER A 276 -24.38 22.65 18.78
CA SER A 276 -24.56 23.71 17.78
C SER A 276 -23.23 24.43 17.48
N ALA A 277 -22.20 23.68 17.10
CA ALA A 277 -20.90 24.19 16.72
C ALA A 277 -20.90 24.45 15.21
N GLY A 278 -20.46 25.64 14.80
CA GLY A 278 -20.36 26.05 13.42
C GLY A 278 -19.45 25.13 12.57
N PRO A 279 -19.36 25.38 11.25
CA PRO A 279 -18.58 24.56 10.33
C PRO A 279 -17.09 24.61 10.69
N ASN A 280 -16.65 23.72 11.59
CA ASN A 280 -15.29 23.66 12.06
C ASN A 280 -14.45 22.86 11.07
N VAL A 281 -13.61 23.59 10.35
CA VAL A 281 -12.57 23.11 9.47
C VAL A 281 -11.43 22.53 10.33
N GLY A 282 -11.20 21.22 10.27
CA GLY A 282 -9.95 20.60 10.76
C GLY A 282 -10.04 19.62 11.93
N GLY A 283 -11.23 19.19 12.36
CA GLY A 283 -11.40 18.15 13.39
C GLY A 283 -11.82 16.80 12.81
N GLY A 284 -11.60 15.73 13.56
CA GLY A 284 -12.18 14.42 13.29
C GLY A 284 -12.46 13.68 14.59
N PHE A 285 -13.06 12.51 14.46
CA PHE A 285 -13.37 11.66 15.60
C PHE A 285 -13.02 10.21 15.28
N PHE A 286 -12.70 9.49 16.33
CA PHE A 286 -12.33 8.10 16.28
C PHE A 286 -13.22 7.32 17.25
N VAL A 287 -13.85 6.24 16.79
CA VAL A 287 -14.70 5.37 17.60
C VAL A 287 -14.19 3.93 17.55
N ILE A 288 -13.90 3.37 18.71
CA ILE A 288 -13.69 1.92 18.87
C ILE A 288 -14.96 1.34 19.44
N ARG A 289 -15.52 0.33 18.77
CA ARG A 289 -16.62 -0.50 19.25
C ARG A 289 -16.10 -1.92 19.39
N GLY A 290 -16.47 -2.65 20.43
CA GLY A 290 -16.12 -4.06 20.45
C GLY A 290 -16.69 -4.82 21.62
N LYS A 291 -16.65 -6.14 21.49
CA LYS A 291 -17.01 -7.09 22.53
C LYS A 291 -15.72 -7.74 23.02
N GLN A 292 -15.44 -7.58 24.31
CA GLN A 292 -14.23 -8.09 24.95
C GLN A 292 -12.91 -7.55 24.35
N VAL A 293 -12.86 -6.26 24.02
CA VAL A 293 -11.60 -5.64 23.56
C VAL A 293 -10.59 -5.66 24.72
N PRO A 294 -9.36 -6.15 24.50
CA PRO A 294 -8.33 -6.08 25.52
C PRO A 294 -7.98 -4.62 25.79
N LEU A 295 -8.22 -4.17 27.02
CA LEU A 295 -8.02 -2.77 27.40
C LEU A 295 -6.56 -2.33 27.26
N GLY A 296 -5.61 -3.26 27.38
CA GLY A 296 -4.20 -2.99 27.11
C GLY A 296 -3.88 -2.60 25.65
N LEU A 297 -4.70 -3.00 24.68
CA LEU A 297 -4.57 -2.54 23.29
C LEU A 297 -4.96 -1.06 23.19
N ALA A 298 -6.08 -0.69 23.81
CA ALA A 298 -6.53 0.71 23.86
C ALA A 298 -5.54 1.57 24.66
N GLU A 299 -5.00 1.05 25.76
CA GLU A 299 -3.94 1.69 26.55
C GLU A 299 -2.72 2.02 25.68
N ALA A 300 -2.19 1.05 24.92
CA ALA A 300 -1.02 1.27 24.07
C ALA A 300 -1.23 2.37 23.03
N ILE A 301 -2.44 2.47 22.48
CA ILE A 301 -2.82 3.52 21.52
C ILE A 301 -3.00 4.87 22.24
N LEU A 302 -3.75 4.89 23.33
CA LEU A 302 -4.15 6.10 24.04
C LEU A 302 -3.01 6.75 24.85
N MET A 303 -2.06 5.95 25.33
CA MET A 303 -0.88 6.46 26.04
C MET A 303 -0.08 7.48 25.25
N ARG A 304 -0.21 7.49 23.91
CA ARG A 304 0.37 8.51 23.06
C ARG A 304 -0.16 9.91 23.37
N TRP A 305 -1.44 10.03 23.68
CA TRP A 305 -2.08 11.31 23.99
C TRP A 305 -2.21 11.54 25.50
N GLU A 306 -2.38 10.48 26.28
CA GLU A 306 -2.55 10.52 27.74
C GLU A 306 -1.58 9.53 28.42
N PRO A 307 -0.33 9.94 28.71
CA PRO A 307 0.73 9.05 29.20
C PRO A 307 0.46 8.39 30.56
N LEU A 308 -0.49 8.93 31.33
CA LEU A 308 -0.88 8.46 32.65
C LEU A 308 -2.06 7.48 32.63
N LEU A 309 -2.61 7.19 31.45
CA LEU A 309 -3.74 6.28 31.30
C LEU A 309 -3.30 4.84 31.49
N HIS A 310 -3.85 4.17 32.50
CA HIS A 310 -3.69 2.73 32.71
C HIS A 310 -5.03 2.01 32.56
N LEU A 311 -5.12 1.12 31.58
CA LEU A 311 -6.33 0.34 31.32
C LEU A 311 -6.01 -1.16 31.35
N GLU A 312 -6.48 -1.85 32.38
CA GLU A 312 -6.34 -3.30 32.50
C GLU A 312 -7.69 -4.01 32.37
N GLY A 313 -7.67 -5.22 31.80
CA GLY A 313 -8.84 -6.09 31.68
C GLY A 313 -9.40 -6.19 30.26
N ARG A 314 -10.67 -6.61 30.16
CA ARG A 314 -11.44 -6.73 28.92
C ARG A 314 -12.77 -6.01 29.11
N GLY A 315 -13.16 -5.22 28.12
CA GLY A 315 -14.42 -4.46 28.16
C GLY A 315 -15.26 -4.69 26.91
N SER A 316 -16.58 -4.59 27.07
CA SER A 316 -17.52 -4.45 25.95
C SER A 316 -18.11 -3.05 26.03
N GLY A 317 -17.98 -2.28 24.95
CA GLY A 317 -18.43 -0.90 24.95
C GLY A 317 -17.96 -0.15 23.72
N TRP A 318 -18.15 1.15 23.74
CA TRP A 318 -17.56 2.03 22.75
C TRP A 318 -16.83 3.19 23.41
N PHE A 319 -15.74 3.59 22.76
CA PHE A 319 -14.92 4.72 23.15
C PHE A 319 -14.81 5.66 21.95
N ALA A 320 -15.15 6.93 22.13
CA ALA A 320 -14.99 7.96 21.11
C ALA A 320 -14.01 9.04 21.58
N TYR A 321 -13.07 9.39 20.71
CA TYR A 321 -12.12 10.47 20.92
C TYR A 321 -12.16 11.45 19.75
N GLY A 322 -12.42 12.73 20.04
CA GLY A 322 -12.37 13.81 19.06
C GLY A 322 -11.07 14.62 19.14
N TRP A 323 -10.59 15.11 18.01
CA TRP A 323 -9.48 16.08 17.94
C TRP A 323 -9.87 17.33 17.12
N GLY A 324 -9.01 18.35 17.16
CA GLY A 324 -9.27 19.65 16.51
C GLY A 324 -10.38 20.41 17.22
N GLY A 325 -11.43 20.82 16.50
CA GLY A 325 -12.60 21.50 17.09
C GLY A 325 -13.36 20.67 18.13
N TRP A 326 -13.08 19.37 18.21
CA TRP A 326 -13.60 18.42 19.21
C TRP A 326 -12.56 17.99 20.25
N ALA A 327 -11.36 18.57 20.23
CA ALA A 327 -10.25 18.15 21.10
C ALA A 327 -10.67 18.16 22.58
N GLY A 328 -10.35 17.07 23.28
CA GLY A 328 -10.62 16.89 24.71
C GLY A 328 -12.03 16.40 25.04
N GLN A 329 -12.91 16.19 24.05
CA GLN A 329 -14.18 15.50 24.27
C GLN A 329 -13.97 13.99 24.18
N VAL A 330 -14.02 13.33 25.33
CA VAL A 330 -14.08 11.88 25.43
C VAL A 330 -15.52 11.49 25.75
N ALA A 331 -16.12 10.67 24.89
CA ALA A 331 -17.40 10.06 25.17
C ALA A 331 -17.22 8.55 25.24
N SER A 332 -17.78 7.95 26.28
CA SER A 332 -17.82 6.49 26.43
C SER A 332 -19.22 6.08 26.79
N GLY A 333 -19.70 5.01 26.19
CA GLY A 333 -20.96 4.39 26.54
C GLY A 333 -20.81 2.89 26.64
N TRP A 334 -21.55 2.30 27.56
CA TRP A 334 -21.76 0.87 27.55
C TRP A 334 -22.73 0.58 26.42
N ALA A 335 -22.44 -0.45 25.62
CA ALA A 335 -23.46 -0.99 24.74
C ALA A 335 -24.61 -1.45 25.63
N THR A 336 -25.74 -0.76 25.59
CA THR A 336 -26.98 -1.34 26.10
C THR A 336 -27.13 -2.67 25.37
N PRO A 337 -27.34 -3.79 26.09
CA PRO A 337 -27.56 -5.06 25.43
C PRO A 337 -28.67 -4.84 24.38
N PRO A 338 -28.53 -5.37 23.15
CA PRO A 338 -29.56 -5.19 22.14
C PRO A 338 -30.88 -5.56 22.79
N THR A 339 -31.80 -4.60 22.87
CA THR A 339 -33.14 -4.83 23.41
C THR A 339 -33.62 -6.10 22.74
N ALA A 340 -33.76 -7.17 23.51
CA ALA A 340 -34.23 -8.43 22.97
C ALA A 340 -35.50 -8.10 22.22
N LEU A 341 -35.52 -8.39 20.91
CA LEU A 341 -36.74 -8.42 20.13
C LEU A 341 -37.64 -9.43 20.84
N SER A 342 -38.47 -8.94 21.77
CA SER A 342 -39.56 -9.69 22.36
C SER A 342 -40.48 -10.02 21.20
N GLY A 343 -40.61 -11.33 20.95
CA GLY A 343 -41.29 -11.89 19.79
C GLY A 343 -42.79 -11.66 19.73
#